data_AF-A0A257M3E8-F1
#
_entry.id   AF-A0A257M3E8-F1
#
_cell.length_a   1.000
_cell.length_b   1.000
_cell.length_c   1.000
_cell.angle_alpha   90.00
_cell.angle_beta   90.00
_cell.angle_gamma   90.00
#
_symmetry.space_group_name_H-M   'P 1'
#
loop_
_entity.id
_entity.type
_entity.pdbx_description
1 polymer ?
#
loop_
_entity_poly.entity_id
_entity_poly.type
_entity_poly.pdbx_seq_one_letter_code
_entity_poly.pdbx_strand_id
1 'polypeptide(L)'
;MRFSSRRVALILVILTALAIWWWPSDPIVHKSSPQRADATSNGTRSSKSAASGETDRPSQRARRPDLPKGPKGPVLPELEGELMASSAVHTTIPVGHSMVTGGYQTEDGHHEFVVLTPKWLETPSGNKQIMLESRILNVDQEALLSTGLNSLVTGEQKTQQNGEVWTPDDVTRTLTDTKGLNLLSSPSIVVTPGGSAQVRMGSEKTSVTLDLVASEAPDGGFELKSEIKRVE
;
A
#
# COMPACT_ATOMS: atom_id res chain seq x y z
N MET A 1 -15.39 50.40 -25.65
CA MET A 1 -14.14 49.93 -25.00
C MET A 1 -13.14 49.53 -26.07
N ARG A 2 -12.04 50.28 -26.23
CA ARG A 2 -10.95 49.95 -27.18
C ARG A 2 -9.82 49.28 -26.39
N PHE A 3 -9.66 47.98 -26.53
CA PHE A 3 -8.53 47.25 -25.95
C PHE A 3 -7.25 47.63 -26.70
N SER A 4 -6.26 48.16 -26.00
CA SER A 4 -4.99 48.56 -26.59
C SER A 4 -4.22 47.32 -27.06
N SER A 5 -3.83 47.30 -28.34
CA SER A 5 -3.13 46.19 -29.01
C SER A 5 -1.83 45.74 -28.34
N ARG A 6 -1.28 46.54 -27.43
CA ARG A 6 -0.07 46.20 -26.66
C ARG A 6 -0.29 45.12 -25.60
N ARG A 7 -1.51 44.94 -25.09
CA ARG A 7 -1.80 43.92 -24.06
C ARG A 7 -2.01 42.52 -24.65
N VAL A 8 -2.48 42.43 -25.89
CA VAL A 8 -2.69 41.14 -26.58
C VAL A 8 -1.36 40.51 -26.99
N ALA A 9 -0.38 41.32 -27.41
CA ALA A 9 0.95 40.83 -27.79
C ALA A 9 1.72 40.21 -26.62
N LEU A 10 1.56 40.73 -25.39
CA LEU A 10 2.28 40.22 -24.21
C LEU A 10 1.76 38.84 -23.77
N ILE A 11 0.45 38.61 -23.87
CA ILE A 11 -0.17 37.32 -23.50
C ILE A 11 0.25 36.20 -24.47
N LEU A 12 0.40 36.53 -25.76
CA LEU A 12 0.82 35.57 -26.79
C LEU A 12 2.27 35.09 -26.59
N VAL A 13 3.18 35.97 -26.15
CA VAL A 13 4.58 35.59 -25.87
C VAL A 13 4.71 34.68 -24.65
N ILE A 14 3.91 34.91 -23.60
CA ILE A 14 3.91 34.07 -22.39
C ILE A 14 3.36 32.67 -22.70
N LEU A 15 2.34 32.56 -23.55
CA LEU A 15 1.79 31.26 -23.96
C LEU A 15 2.77 30.44 -24.81
N THR A 16 3.59 31.08 -25.66
CA THR A 16 4.62 30.36 -26.42
C THR A 16 5.81 29.91 -25.57
N ALA A 17 6.15 30.63 -24.50
CA ALA A 17 7.25 30.24 -23.61
C ALA A 17 6.91 29.04 -22.73
N LEU A 18 5.63 28.85 -22.37
CA LEU A 18 5.15 27.71 -21.59
C LEU A 18 5.03 26.42 -22.40
N ALA A 19 4.82 26.50 -23.72
CA ALA A 19 4.71 25.31 -24.57
C ALA A 19 6.05 24.58 -24.79
N ILE A 20 7.19 25.27 -24.66
CA ILE A 20 8.52 24.65 -24.87
C ILE A 20 8.95 23.81 -23.65
N TRP A 21 8.32 23.99 -22.49
CA TRP A 21 8.67 23.27 -21.25
C TRP A 21 7.93 21.94 -21.08
N TRP A 22 7.06 21.58 -22.01
CA TRP A 22 6.27 20.35 -21.98
C TRP A 22 6.61 19.43 -23.17
N TRP A 23 7.91 19.13 -23.34
CA TRP A 23 8.34 18.06 -24.24
C TRP A 23 8.63 16.81 -23.39
N PRO A 24 7.88 15.70 -23.57
CA PRO A 24 8.22 14.44 -22.94
C PRO A 24 9.48 13.88 -23.59
N SER A 25 10.53 13.68 -22.81
CA SER A 25 11.72 12.92 -23.24
C SER A 25 11.33 11.46 -23.39
N ASP A 26 11.26 10.94 -24.62
CA ASP A 26 11.02 9.52 -24.86
C ASP A 26 12.14 8.68 -24.18
N PRO A 27 11.80 7.61 -23.44
CA PRO A 27 12.80 6.72 -22.88
C PRO A 27 13.49 5.91 -23.99
N ILE A 28 14.81 5.88 -23.94
CA ILE A 28 15.67 5.04 -24.79
C ILE A 28 15.34 3.56 -24.50
N VAL A 29 14.60 2.93 -25.39
CA VAL A 29 14.32 1.49 -25.35
C VAL A 29 15.58 0.73 -25.75
N HIS A 30 16.32 0.22 -24.76
CA HIS A 30 17.35 -0.80 -24.98
C HIS A 30 16.67 -2.13 -25.34
N LYS A 31 16.67 -2.48 -26.63
CA LYS A 31 16.37 -3.84 -27.10
C LYS A 31 17.49 -4.78 -26.67
N SER A 32 17.30 -5.53 -25.59
CA SER A 32 18.07 -6.73 -25.30
C SER A 32 17.35 -7.95 -25.88
N SER A 33 17.98 -8.58 -26.88
CA SER A 33 17.55 -9.82 -27.53
C SER A 33 17.43 -10.99 -26.53
N PRO A 34 16.51 -11.94 -26.74
CA PRO A 34 16.42 -13.13 -25.91
C PRO A 34 17.51 -14.14 -26.28
N GLN A 35 18.37 -14.47 -25.32
CA GLN A 35 19.33 -15.56 -25.44
C GLN A 35 18.63 -16.87 -25.07
N ARG A 36 18.43 -17.68 -26.11
CA ARG A 36 17.93 -19.06 -26.06
C ARG A 36 19.01 -19.94 -25.40
N ALA A 37 18.65 -20.66 -24.36
CA ALA A 37 19.44 -21.78 -23.86
C ALA A 37 18.49 -22.93 -23.49
N ASP A 38 18.44 -23.90 -24.42
CA ASP A 38 18.06 -25.27 -24.13
C ASP A 38 19.04 -25.87 -23.12
N ALA A 39 18.57 -26.70 -22.18
CA ALA A 39 19.18 -28.00 -21.84
C ALA A 39 18.56 -28.65 -20.58
N THR A 40 17.82 -29.72 -20.82
CA THR A 40 18.02 -31.09 -20.30
C THR A 40 18.31 -31.34 -18.80
N SER A 41 17.46 -32.23 -18.27
CA SER A 41 17.80 -33.55 -17.68
C SER A 41 17.62 -33.76 -16.16
N ASN A 42 16.70 -34.68 -15.87
CA ASN A 42 16.81 -35.86 -15.00
C ASN A 42 17.61 -35.79 -13.70
N GLY A 43 16.93 -36.12 -12.60
CA GLY A 43 17.58 -36.41 -11.32
C GLY A 43 16.66 -37.06 -10.29
N THR A 44 16.08 -38.22 -10.61
CA THR A 44 15.49 -39.11 -9.61
C THR A 44 16.58 -39.62 -8.67
N ARG A 45 16.53 -39.26 -7.37
CA ARG A 45 17.22 -40.04 -6.34
C ARG A 45 16.36 -40.16 -5.09
N SER A 46 15.78 -41.36 -4.99
CA SER A 46 15.38 -42.01 -3.76
C SER A 46 16.63 -42.35 -2.94
N SER A 47 16.66 -41.94 -1.67
CA SER A 47 17.48 -42.62 -0.65
C SER A 47 16.86 -42.47 0.73
N LYS A 48 16.26 -43.59 1.11
CA LYS A 48 15.88 -44.10 2.43
C LYS A 48 17.09 -44.18 3.38
N SER A 49 17.00 -43.66 4.60
CA SER A 49 17.77 -44.09 5.81
C SER A 49 17.26 -43.27 7.02
N ALA A 50 16.49 -43.79 7.97
CA ALA A 50 16.78 -44.75 9.04
C ALA A 50 17.55 -44.16 10.26
N ALA A 51 17.08 -44.59 11.45
CA ALA A 51 17.61 -44.42 12.81
C ALA A 51 17.33 -43.08 13.51
N SER A 52 16.45 -43.02 14.54
CA SER A 52 16.58 -43.61 15.90
C SER A 52 17.71 -42.96 16.69
N GLY A 53 17.35 -42.11 17.64
CA GLY A 53 18.26 -41.41 18.54
C GLY A 53 17.51 -40.71 19.66
N GLU A 54 16.71 -41.47 20.41
CA GLU A 54 16.12 -41.06 21.67
C GLU A 54 17.24 -40.80 22.68
N THR A 55 17.51 -39.53 22.97
CA THR A 55 18.44 -39.13 24.03
C THR A 55 17.65 -38.40 25.10
N ASP A 56 17.25 -39.18 26.09
CA ASP A 56 16.76 -38.75 27.38
C ASP A 56 17.77 -37.76 28.01
N ARG A 57 17.36 -36.50 28.17
CA ARG A 57 18.13 -35.50 28.92
C ARG A 57 17.37 -35.09 30.18
N PRO A 58 17.94 -35.31 31.37
CA PRO A 58 17.30 -34.96 32.63
C PRO A 58 17.18 -33.44 32.77
N SER A 59 15.95 -33.01 33.04
CA SER A 59 15.52 -31.68 33.41
C SER A 59 16.23 -31.16 34.67
N GLN A 60 17.33 -30.42 34.48
CA GLN A 60 17.89 -29.54 35.51
C GLN A 60 17.08 -28.24 35.57
N ARG A 61 16.07 -28.26 36.45
CA ARG A 61 15.26 -27.10 36.82
C ARG A 61 16.09 -26.16 37.70
N ALA A 62 16.92 -25.32 37.09
CA ALA A 62 17.58 -24.22 37.77
C ALA A 62 16.52 -23.24 38.30
N ARG A 63 16.43 -23.12 39.63
CA ARG A 63 15.60 -22.12 40.31
C ARG A 63 16.12 -20.72 39.93
N ARG A 64 15.37 -19.99 39.11
CA ARG A 64 15.63 -18.57 38.86
C ARG A 64 15.38 -17.79 40.16
N PRO A 65 16.27 -16.88 40.58
CA PRO A 65 16.00 -15.94 41.66
C PRO A 65 14.83 -15.03 41.26
N ASP A 66 13.92 -14.80 42.21
CA ASP A 66 12.81 -13.86 42.04
C ASP A 66 13.35 -12.45 41.80
N LEU A 67 13.21 -11.97 40.56
CA LEU A 67 13.52 -10.59 40.21
C LEU A 67 12.51 -9.66 40.91
N PRO A 68 12.97 -8.60 41.60
CA PRO A 68 12.09 -7.61 42.19
C PRO A 68 11.27 -6.94 41.07
N LYS A 69 9.95 -6.97 41.21
CA LYS A 69 9.01 -6.26 40.33
C LYS A 69 9.36 -4.77 40.38
N GLY A 70 10.01 -4.28 39.33
CA GLY A 70 10.30 -2.86 39.18
C GLY A 70 9.01 -2.04 39.20
N PRO A 71 9.10 -0.74 39.55
CA PRO A 71 7.95 0.16 39.55
C PRO A 71 7.29 0.10 38.17
N LYS A 72 5.99 -0.19 38.14
CA LYS A 72 5.18 -0.09 36.93
C LYS A 72 5.38 1.33 36.40
N GLY A 73 6.08 1.44 35.27
CA GLY A 73 6.18 2.71 34.55
C GLY A 73 4.78 3.24 34.24
N PRO A 74 4.64 4.54 33.95
CA PRO A 74 3.36 5.12 33.55
C PRO A 74 2.79 4.29 32.40
N VAL A 75 1.70 3.59 32.68
CA VAL A 75 0.90 2.89 31.69
C VAL A 75 0.35 4.02 30.82
N LEU A 76 0.83 4.15 29.59
CA LEU A 76 0.21 5.03 28.60
C LEU A 76 -1.26 4.63 28.55
N PRO A 77 -2.21 5.58 28.61
CA PRO A 77 -3.62 5.25 28.51
C PRO A 77 -3.82 4.46 27.21
N GLU A 78 -4.17 3.19 27.37
CA GLU A 78 -4.67 2.36 26.29
C GLU A 78 -5.90 3.11 25.77
N LEU A 79 -5.85 3.55 24.52
CA LEU A 79 -6.96 4.27 23.90
C LEU A 79 -8.14 3.29 23.85
N GLU A 80 -9.04 3.38 24.84
CA GLU A 80 -10.26 2.58 25.00
C GLU A 80 -11.33 2.93 23.95
N GLY A 81 -10.94 3.07 22.67
CA GLY A 81 -11.88 3.07 21.56
C GLY A 81 -12.17 1.62 21.17
N GLU A 82 -13.44 1.27 20.96
CA GLU A 82 -13.78 -0.05 20.43
C GLU A 82 -13.20 -0.16 19.02
N LEU A 83 -12.32 -1.15 18.82
CA LEU A 83 -11.79 -1.46 17.50
C LEU A 83 -12.95 -1.99 16.64
N MET A 84 -13.55 -1.12 15.83
CA MET A 84 -14.70 -1.48 15.01
C MET A 84 -14.30 -2.38 13.84
N ALA A 85 -13.11 -2.17 13.26
CA ALA A 85 -12.67 -2.97 12.14
C ALA A 85 -11.14 -3.00 12.00
N SER A 86 -10.61 -4.16 11.61
CA SER A 86 -9.22 -4.31 11.14
C SER A 86 -9.16 -5.12 9.84
N SER A 87 -8.14 -4.86 9.02
CA SER A 87 -7.87 -5.55 7.77
C SER A 87 -6.39 -5.68 7.56
N ALA A 88 -5.91 -6.92 7.45
CA ALA A 88 -4.55 -7.20 7.09
C ALA A 88 -4.49 -7.81 5.68
N VAL A 89 -3.72 -7.18 4.80
CA VAL A 89 -3.45 -7.64 3.43
C VAL A 89 -1.95 -7.79 3.22
N HIS A 90 -1.55 -8.90 2.62
CA HIS A 90 -0.18 -9.13 2.17
C HIS A 90 -0.23 -9.53 0.69
N THR A 91 0.37 -8.72 -0.17
CA THR A 91 0.35 -8.95 -1.61
C THR A 91 1.63 -8.48 -2.30
N THR A 92 1.81 -8.89 -3.56
CA THR A 92 2.83 -8.37 -4.47
C THR A 92 2.16 -7.46 -5.50
N ILE A 93 2.68 -6.25 -5.64
CA ILE A 93 2.16 -5.20 -6.51
C ILE A 93 3.18 -4.99 -7.65
N PRO A 94 2.82 -5.25 -8.91
CA PRO A 94 3.68 -4.94 -10.04
C PRO A 94 3.97 -3.44 -10.15
N VAL A 95 5.07 -3.08 -10.83
CA VAL A 95 5.40 -1.67 -11.06
C VAL A 95 4.26 -0.93 -11.76
N GLY A 96 3.93 0.26 -11.26
CA GLY A 96 2.86 1.11 -11.78
C GLY A 96 1.45 0.68 -11.35
N HIS A 97 1.26 -0.47 -10.72
CA HIS A 97 -0.04 -0.92 -10.24
C HIS A 97 -0.33 -0.39 -8.83
N SER A 98 -1.57 -0.53 -8.41
CA SER A 98 -2.03 -0.13 -7.09
C SER A 98 -2.70 -1.31 -6.39
N MET A 99 -2.65 -1.34 -5.06
CA MET A 99 -3.49 -2.24 -4.25
C MET A 99 -4.70 -1.47 -3.75
N VAL A 100 -5.88 -2.06 -3.84
CA VAL A 100 -7.12 -1.55 -3.26
C VAL A 100 -7.58 -2.49 -2.17
N THR A 101 -7.91 -1.93 -1.00
CA THR A 101 -8.39 -2.69 0.16
C THR A 101 -9.35 -1.83 0.98
N GLY A 102 -10.04 -2.41 1.96
CA GLY A 102 -11.01 -1.73 2.81
C GLY A 102 -12.43 -2.25 2.57
N GLY A 103 -13.36 -1.34 2.26
CA GLY A 103 -14.77 -1.65 2.10
C GLY A 103 -15.53 -1.72 3.42
N TYR A 104 -15.12 -0.91 4.41
CA TYR A 104 -15.83 -0.77 5.68
C TYR A 104 -17.00 0.18 5.53
N GLN A 105 -18.15 -0.20 6.06
CA GLN A 105 -19.28 0.71 6.12
C GLN A 105 -19.06 1.74 7.24
N THR A 106 -19.28 3.02 6.94
CA THR A 106 -19.26 4.12 7.92
C THR A 106 -20.62 4.28 8.59
N GLU A 107 -20.70 4.98 9.72
CA GLU A 107 -22.00 5.30 10.37
C GLU A 107 -23.01 5.96 9.41
N ASP A 108 -22.52 6.83 8.53
CA ASP A 108 -23.32 7.52 7.50
C ASP A 108 -23.76 6.61 6.33
N GLY A 109 -23.43 5.32 6.36
CA GLY A 109 -23.82 4.33 5.36
C GLY A 109 -22.94 4.24 4.11
N HIS A 110 -21.90 5.07 4.00
CA HIS A 110 -20.91 5.00 2.93
C HIS A 110 -19.91 3.86 3.15
N HIS A 111 -19.08 3.57 2.15
CA HIS A 111 -18.01 2.60 2.25
C HIS A 111 -16.64 3.23 2.03
N GLU A 112 -15.69 2.95 2.93
CA GLU A 112 -14.33 3.48 2.83
C GLU A 112 -13.34 2.48 2.26
N PHE A 113 -12.59 2.93 1.26
CA PHE A 113 -11.53 2.15 0.59
C PHE A 113 -10.21 2.90 0.64
N VAL A 114 -9.11 2.16 0.59
CA VAL A 114 -7.76 2.69 0.50
C VAL A 114 -7.10 2.14 -0.77
N VAL A 115 -6.61 3.05 -1.61
CA VAL A 115 -5.78 2.74 -2.77
C VAL A 115 -4.33 3.07 -2.45
N LEU A 116 -3.45 2.08 -2.49
CA LEU A 116 -2.01 2.21 -2.24
C LEU A 116 -1.22 2.02 -3.53
N THR A 117 -0.48 3.04 -3.92
CA THR A 117 0.34 3.05 -5.15
C THR A 117 1.81 3.19 -4.78
N PRO A 118 2.58 2.09 -4.81
CA PRO A 118 4.02 2.15 -4.58
C PRO A 118 4.78 2.67 -5.81
N LYS A 119 5.82 3.46 -5.57
CA LYS A 119 6.75 3.96 -6.58
C LYS A 119 8.18 3.89 -6.07
N TRP A 120 9.10 3.51 -6.96
CA TRP A 120 10.52 3.63 -6.69
C TRP A 120 10.93 5.10 -6.72
N LEU A 121 11.68 5.52 -5.71
CA LEU A 121 12.42 6.78 -5.69
C LEU A 121 13.91 6.46 -5.62
N GLU A 122 14.70 7.16 -6.42
CA GLU A 122 16.16 7.09 -6.35
C GLU A 122 16.68 8.40 -5.73
N THR A 123 17.43 8.29 -4.65
CA THR A 123 18.06 9.46 -4.04
C THR A 123 19.24 9.93 -4.90
N PRO A 124 19.71 11.18 -4.76
CA PRO A 124 20.93 11.65 -5.45
C PRO A 124 22.18 10.82 -5.15
N SER A 125 22.17 10.04 -4.05
CA SER A 125 23.23 9.11 -3.67
C SER A 125 23.10 7.70 -4.28
N GLY A 126 22.08 7.46 -5.12
CA GLY A 126 21.80 6.16 -5.74
C GLY A 126 21.11 5.15 -4.82
N ASN A 127 20.60 5.57 -3.66
CA ASN A 127 19.86 4.66 -2.78
C ASN A 127 18.40 4.55 -3.25
N LYS A 128 17.87 3.33 -3.29
CA LYS A 128 16.45 3.09 -3.55
C LYS A 128 15.61 3.38 -2.30
N GLN A 129 14.51 4.08 -2.50
CA GLN A 129 13.44 4.28 -1.53
C GLN A 129 12.10 3.90 -2.18
N ILE A 130 11.11 3.56 -1.37
CA ILE A 130 9.75 3.29 -1.82
C ILE A 130 8.87 4.43 -1.33
N MET A 131 8.26 5.15 -2.26
CA MET A 131 7.18 6.08 -1.96
C MET A 131 5.85 5.34 -2.06
N LEU A 132 5.05 5.40 -1.00
CA LEU A 132 3.69 4.88 -0.96
C LEU A 132 2.74 6.07 -1.03
N GLU A 133 2.05 6.22 -2.15
CA GLU A 133 0.93 7.14 -2.29
C GLU A 133 -0.35 6.44 -1.86
N SER A 134 -1.03 6.97 -0.85
CA SER A 134 -2.33 6.49 -0.41
C SER A 134 -3.42 7.43 -0.91
N ARG A 135 -4.60 6.88 -1.23
CA ARG A 135 -5.84 7.62 -1.47
C ARG A 135 -6.95 6.95 -0.69
N ILE A 136 -7.60 7.70 0.20
CA ILE A 136 -8.77 7.23 0.93
C ILE A 136 -10.01 7.71 0.20
N LEU A 137 -10.85 6.76 -0.15
CA LEU A 137 -12.08 6.98 -0.90
C LEU A 137 -13.25 6.71 0.02
N ASN A 138 -14.24 7.58 -0.02
CA ASN A 138 -15.55 7.36 0.53
C ASN A 138 -16.51 7.15 -0.66
N VAL A 139 -17.20 6.03 -0.68
CA VAL A 139 -17.96 5.54 -1.83
C VAL A 139 -19.40 5.28 -1.42
N ASP A 140 -20.33 5.90 -2.13
CA ASP A 140 -21.76 5.69 -1.95
C ASP A 140 -22.16 4.26 -2.33
N GLN A 141 -23.21 3.74 -1.70
CA GLN A 141 -23.67 2.36 -1.96
C GLN A 141 -24.03 2.14 -3.45
N GLU A 142 -24.60 3.14 -4.13
CA GLU A 142 -24.92 3.07 -5.56
C GLU A 142 -23.65 2.98 -6.43
N ALA A 143 -22.56 3.63 -6.01
CA ALA A 143 -21.30 3.68 -6.75
C ALA A 143 -20.50 2.37 -6.64
N LEU A 144 -20.68 1.58 -5.57
CA LEU A 144 -20.00 0.29 -5.37
C LEU A 144 -20.19 -0.70 -6.52
N LEU A 145 -21.41 -0.77 -7.07
CA LEU A 145 -21.72 -1.69 -8.16
C LEU A 145 -21.05 -1.25 -9.46
N SER A 146 -21.01 0.06 -9.73
CA SER A 146 -20.43 0.62 -10.95
C SER A 146 -18.90 0.55 -10.99
N THR A 147 -18.25 0.57 -9.82
CA THR A 147 -16.79 0.54 -9.68
C THR A 147 -16.22 -0.86 -9.55
N GLY A 148 -17.06 -1.87 -9.28
CA GLY A 148 -16.60 -3.22 -8.96
C GLY A 148 -16.08 -3.39 -7.53
N LEU A 149 -16.04 -2.32 -6.72
CA LEU A 149 -15.59 -2.33 -5.33
C LEU A 149 -16.46 -3.17 -4.40
N ASN A 150 -17.67 -3.55 -4.84
CA ASN A 150 -18.58 -4.41 -4.09
C ASN A 150 -17.94 -5.76 -3.69
N SER A 151 -16.95 -6.26 -4.43
CA SER A 151 -16.22 -7.49 -4.10
C SER A 151 -15.33 -7.36 -2.85
N LEU A 152 -14.92 -6.11 -2.53
CA LEU A 152 -14.03 -5.78 -1.42
C LEU A 152 -14.81 -5.33 -0.16
N VAL A 153 -16.13 -5.17 -0.26
CA VAL A 153 -16.97 -4.82 0.89
C VAL A 153 -16.87 -5.91 1.96
N THR A 154 -16.56 -5.47 3.17
CA THR A 154 -16.34 -6.35 4.30
C THR A 154 -17.58 -6.32 5.20
N GLY A 155 -18.25 -7.46 5.33
CA GLY A 155 -19.36 -7.59 6.27
C GLY A 155 -18.86 -7.71 7.71
N GLU A 156 -19.74 -7.45 8.69
CA GLU A 156 -19.48 -7.43 10.14
C GLU A 156 -18.79 -8.68 10.71
N GLN A 157 -18.74 -9.80 9.97
CA GLN A 157 -18.11 -11.06 10.41
C GLN A 157 -16.84 -11.45 9.65
N LYS A 158 -16.36 -10.62 8.71
CA LYS A 158 -15.15 -10.94 7.92
C LYS A 158 -13.95 -10.16 8.46
N THR A 159 -13.16 -10.80 9.31
CA THR A 159 -11.84 -10.30 9.73
C THR A 159 -10.76 -10.45 8.66
N GLN A 160 -11.04 -11.23 7.60
CA GLN A 160 -10.15 -11.43 6.48
C GLN A 160 -10.68 -10.61 5.30
N GLN A 161 -10.15 -9.40 5.12
CA GLN A 161 -10.41 -8.61 3.94
C GLN A 161 -9.53 -9.08 2.78
N ASN A 162 -10.08 -8.93 1.58
CA ASN A 162 -9.32 -9.12 0.35
C ASN A 162 -8.76 -7.76 -0.08
N GLY A 163 -7.50 -7.74 -0.48
CA GLY A 163 -6.98 -6.66 -1.32
C GLY A 163 -6.98 -7.12 -2.77
N GLU A 164 -7.24 -6.20 -3.68
CA GLU A 164 -7.14 -6.43 -5.13
C GLU A 164 -6.02 -5.56 -5.72
N VAL A 165 -5.32 -6.09 -6.71
CA VAL A 165 -4.31 -5.33 -7.45
C VAL A 165 -4.96 -4.76 -8.72
N TRP A 166 -4.94 -3.46 -8.85
CA TRP A 166 -5.53 -2.70 -9.95
C TRP A 166 -4.46 -2.15 -10.88
N THR A 167 -4.79 -2.07 -12.16
CA THR A 167 -3.96 -1.41 -13.17
C THR A 167 -4.06 0.12 -13.04
N PRO A 168 -3.11 0.89 -13.62
CA PRO A 168 -3.23 2.35 -13.71
C PRO A 168 -4.56 2.82 -14.32
N ASP A 169 -5.07 2.10 -15.32
CA ASP A 169 -6.31 2.44 -16.02
C ASP A 169 -7.53 2.18 -15.13
N ASP A 170 -7.55 1.10 -14.36
CA ASP A 170 -8.63 0.81 -13.41
C ASP A 170 -8.71 1.89 -12.31
N VAL A 171 -7.56 2.31 -11.78
CA VAL A 171 -7.48 3.39 -10.79
C VAL A 171 -7.94 4.71 -11.39
N THR A 172 -7.46 5.05 -12.59
CA THR A 172 -7.82 6.31 -13.26
C THR A 172 -9.32 6.36 -13.54
N ARG A 173 -9.87 5.33 -14.21
CA ARG A 173 -11.30 5.21 -14.50
C ARG A 173 -12.14 5.33 -13.25
N THR A 174 -11.77 4.62 -12.18
CA THR A 174 -12.53 4.66 -10.92
C THR A 174 -12.52 6.06 -10.31
N LEU A 175 -11.36 6.72 -10.27
CA LEU A 175 -11.22 8.03 -9.62
C LEU A 175 -11.79 9.21 -10.42
N THR A 176 -11.83 9.13 -11.76
CA THR A 176 -12.29 10.25 -12.60
C THR A 176 -13.75 10.14 -13.04
N ASP A 177 -14.23 8.92 -13.26
CA ASP A 177 -15.49 8.71 -14.00
C ASP A 177 -16.65 8.29 -13.09
N THR A 178 -16.38 8.01 -11.81
CA THR A 178 -17.38 7.51 -10.87
C THR A 178 -18.09 8.64 -10.13
N LYS A 179 -19.40 8.75 -10.32
CA LYS A 179 -20.25 9.59 -9.46
C LYS A 179 -20.48 8.90 -8.10
N GLY A 180 -20.52 9.67 -7.02
CA GLY A 180 -20.69 9.13 -5.66
C GLY A 180 -19.39 8.57 -5.06
N LEU A 181 -18.25 8.96 -5.63
CA LEU A 181 -16.93 8.69 -5.08
C LEU A 181 -16.30 10.01 -4.63
N ASN A 182 -15.96 10.08 -3.35
CA ASN A 182 -15.34 11.25 -2.71
C ASN A 182 -13.93 10.90 -2.25
N LEU A 183 -12.92 11.64 -2.72
CA LEU A 183 -11.57 11.54 -2.21
C LEU A 183 -11.48 12.28 -0.87
N LEU A 184 -11.27 11.55 0.22
CA LEU A 184 -11.15 12.14 1.56
C LEU A 184 -9.75 12.67 1.84
N SER A 185 -8.73 11.91 1.46
CA SER A 185 -7.33 12.22 1.75
C SER A 185 -6.39 11.51 0.79
N SER A 186 -5.20 12.09 0.59
CA SER A 186 -4.15 11.45 -0.20
C SER A 186 -2.75 11.69 0.38
N PRO A 187 -2.39 11.02 1.49
CA PRO A 187 -1.07 11.16 2.06
C PRO A 187 -0.04 10.35 1.25
N SER A 188 1.21 10.79 1.30
CA SER A 188 2.36 10.06 0.76
C SER A 188 3.40 9.85 1.83
N ILE A 189 4.02 8.67 1.88
CA ILE A 189 5.13 8.36 2.77
C ILE A 189 6.28 7.73 2.00
N VAL A 190 7.51 8.01 2.42
CA VAL A 190 8.72 7.43 1.85
C VAL A 190 9.39 6.55 2.88
N VAL A 191 9.67 5.30 2.51
CA VAL A 191 10.35 4.31 3.35
C VAL A 191 11.52 3.70 2.62
N THR A 192 12.51 3.19 3.36
CA THR A 192 13.52 2.29 2.81
C THR A 192 12.89 0.91 2.55
N PRO A 193 13.37 0.12 1.57
CA PRO A 193 12.92 -1.26 1.39
C PRO A 193 13.06 -2.09 2.68
N GLY A 194 12.00 -2.81 3.04
CA GLY A 194 11.87 -3.54 4.31
C GLY A 194 11.53 -2.66 5.51
N GLY A 195 11.45 -1.33 5.33
CA GLY A 195 11.05 -0.39 6.35
C GLY A 195 9.55 -0.45 6.64
N SER A 196 9.20 -0.12 7.88
CA SER A 196 7.81 0.04 8.30
C SER A 196 7.42 1.52 8.42
N ALA A 197 6.15 1.79 8.21
CA ALA A 197 5.54 3.10 8.38
C ALA A 197 4.14 2.96 8.98
N GLN A 198 3.72 3.97 9.72
CA GLN A 198 2.35 4.09 10.22
C GLN A 198 1.79 5.44 9.79
N VAL A 199 0.62 5.43 9.17
CA VAL A 199 -0.13 6.64 8.81
C VAL A 199 -1.42 6.64 9.59
N ARG A 200 -1.59 7.60 10.49
CA ARG A 200 -2.84 7.80 11.24
C ARG A 200 -3.56 9.04 10.74
N MET A 201 -4.84 8.90 10.44
CA MET A 201 -5.70 9.97 9.94
C MET A 201 -6.99 10.02 10.74
N GLY A 202 -7.43 11.22 11.10
CA GLY A 202 -8.63 11.44 11.92
C GLY A 202 -8.32 12.09 13.27
N SER A 203 -9.25 11.95 14.19
CA SER A 203 -9.19 12.47 15.55
C SER A 203 -8.82 11.37 16.57
N GLU A 204 -8.77 11.71 17.85
CA GLU A 204 -8.54 10.72 18.91
C GLU A 204 -9.67 9.69 19.03
N LYS A 205 -10.91 10.12 18.74
CA LYS A 205 -12.11 9.28 18.83
C LYS A 205 -12.30 8.47 17.56
N THR A 206 -12.25 9.15 16.41
CA THR A 206 -12.46 8.53 15.11
C THR A 206 -11.18 8.59 14.29
N SER A 207 -10.52 7.46 14.06
CA SER A 207 -9.32 7.42 13.22
C SER A 207 -9.14 6.15 12.41
N VAL A 208 -8.49 6.32 11.26
CA VAL A 208 -7.99 5.24 10.41
C VAL A 208 -6.47 5.20 10.57
N THR A 209 -5.95 4.06 11.01
CA THR A 209 -4.52 3.79 11.10
C THR A 209 -4.14 2.78 10.05
N LEU A 210 -3.12 3.12 9.25
CA LEU A 210 -2.58 2.29 8.20
C LEU A 210 -1.14 1.93 8.57
N ASP A 211 -0.92 0.69 9.01
CA ASP A 211 0.39 0.11 9.26
C ASP A 211 0.91 -0.53 7.98
N LEU A 212 2.14 -0.21 7.57
CA LEU A 212 2.70 -0.57 6.27
C LEU A 212 4.10 -1.14 6.44
N VAL A 213 4.40 -2.20 5.69
CA VAL A 213 5.76 -2.66 5.42
C VAL A 213 5.88 -2.88 3.92
N ALA A 214 6.85 -2.20 3.29
CA ALA A 214 7.09 -2.31 1.86
C ALA A 214 8.52 -2.77 1.57
N SER A 215 8.67 -3.77 0.72
CA SER A 215 9.96 -4.30 0.27
C SER A 215 10.00 -4.53 -1.24
N GLU A 216 11.19 -4.75 -1.78
CA GLU A 216 11.38 -5.15 -3.17
C GLU A 216 10.92 -6.60 -3.34
N ALA A 217 10.04 -6.86 -4.31
CA ALA A 217 9.66 -8.21 -4.69
C ALA A 217 10.71 -8.82 -5.64
N PRO A 218 10.81 -10.16 -5.75
CA PRO A 218 11.81 -10.82 -6.60
C PRO A 218 11.74 -10.46 -8.10
N ASP A 219 10.58 -9.99 -8.57
CA ASP A 219 10.32 -9.57 -9.95
C ASP A 219 10.57 -8.07 -10.19
N GLY A 220 11.07 -7.34 -9.19
CA GLY A 220 11.28 -5.89 -9.24
C GLY A 220 10.03 -5.06 -8.92
N GLY A 221 8.91 -5.71 -8.60
CA GLY A 221 7.72 -5.08 -8.05
C GLY A 221 7.87 -4.77 -6.55
N PHE A 222 6.74 -4.68 -5.88
CA PHE A 222 6.67 -4.31 -4.46
C PHE A 222 5.95 -5.40 -3.67
N GLU A 223 6.58 -5.91 -2.63
CA GLU A 223 5.88 -6.72 -1.63
C GLU A 223 5.34 -5.76 -0.56
N LEU A 224 4.02 -5.76 -0.37
CA LEU A 224 3.34 -4.87 0.57
C LEU A 224 2.58 -5.69 1.61
N LYS A 225 2.84 -5.38 2.88
CA LYS A 225 2.01 -5.80 4.02
C LYS A 225 1.34 -4.54 4.55
N SER A 226 0.01 -4.54 4.60
CA SER A 226 -0.77 -3.44 5.14
C SER A 226 -1.74 -3.94 6.19
N GLU A 227 -1.86 -3.22 7.30
CA GLU A 227 -2.97 -3.38 8.24
C GLU A 227 -3.73 -2.06 8.37
N ILE A 228 -5.03 -2.06 8.10
CA ILE A 228 -5.92 -0.91 8.31
C ILE A 228 -6.71 -1.16 9.58
N LYS A 229 -6.68 -0.22 10.51
CA LYS A 229 -7.46 -0.24 11.75
C LYS A 229 -8.36 0.98 11.80
N ARG A 230 -9.64 0.78 12.10
CA ARG A 230 -10.60 1.85 12.36
C ARG A 230 -10.98 1.84 13.83
N VAL A 231 -10.94 3.03 14.41
CA VAL A 231 -11.48 3.34 15.74
C VAL A 231 -12.55 4.39 15.53
N GLU A 232 -13.71 4.23 16.17
CA GLU A 232 -14.81 5.20 16.20
C GLU A 232 -15.20 5.57 17.64
#